data_AF-A0A420VEI2-F1
#
_entry.id   AF-A0A420VEI2-F1
#
_cell.length_a   1.000
_cell.length_b   1.000
_cell.length_c   1.000
_cell.angle_alpha   90.00
_cell.angle_beta   90.00
_cell.angle_gamma   90.00
#
_symmetry.space_group_name_H-M   'P 1'
#
loop_
_entity.id
_entity.type
_entity.pdbx_description
1 polymer ?
#
loop_
_entity_poly.entity_id
_entity_poly.type
_entity_poly.pdbx_seq_one_letter_code
_entity_poly.pdbx_strand_id
1 'polypeptide(L)'
;MKIFKVTKHGVFEGVGFVTDPYPHIPIGEEGRGRRLVRFPLAARFAESLESTRIERASIIKTRQKGTLLMVEEKDPADRRALVHLAVEAGFRGGAEWTGPKQTDVPCPYQGDPNCLSVRWEKDGGQYCRECGTRLIYENFMHFHPKEGTVVDFPELDYVPGVTVLAMGWRAQGDAGRMGGHPEYLVILQPGTLLRVRRTGRLYGAPPVKYLHWDGETLQFGTYDEVFPPSYEPEEGELV
;
A
#
# COMPACT_ATOMS: atom_id res chain seq x y z
N MET A 1 -0.64 -17.33 12.61
CA MET A 1 -0.67 -16.19 11.65
C MET A 1 0.01 -16.62 10.36
N LYS A 2 -0.71 -16.52 9.23
CA LYS A 2 -0.18 -16.84 7.89
C LYS A 2 0.71 -15.71 7.39
N ILE A 3 1.67 -16.02 6.53
CA ILE A 3 2.58 -15.03 5.95
C ILE A 3 2.38 -15.01 4.43
N PHE A 4 2.44 -13.84 3.83
CA PHE A 4 2.35 -13.67 2.39
C PHE A 4 3.29 -12.60 1.87
N LYS A 5 3.65 -12.71 0.59
CA LYS A 5 4.27 -11.64 -0.20
C LYS A 5 3.37 -11.29 -1.37
N VAL A 6 3.08 -10.01 -1.52
CA VAL A 6 2.25 -9.49 -2.62
C VAL A 6 3.16 -8.76 -3.60
N THR A 7 3.12 -9.16 -4.86
CA THR A 7 3.90 -8.52 -5.94
C THR A 7 2.98 -8.19 -7.12
N LYS A 8 3.53 -7.60 -8.19
CA LYS A 8 2.76 -7.38 -9.43
C LYS A 8 2.21 -8.69 -10.04
N HIS A 9 2.83 -9.83 -9.74
CA HIS A 9 2.47 -11.14 -10.27
C HIS A 9 1.38 -11.86 -9.47
N GLY A 10 1.00 -11.34 -8.29
CA GLY A 10 -0.01 -11.95 -7.44
C GLY A 10 0.46 -12.13 -5.99
N VAL A 11 -0.24 -13.03 -5.31
CA VAL A 11 0.02 -13.41 -3.92
C VAL A 11 0.87 -14.68 -3.90
N PHE A 12 1.90 -14.66 -3.08
CA PHE A 12 2.76 -15.82 -2.80
C PHE A 12 2.70 -16.09 -1.31
N GLU A 13 2.48 -17.33 -0.90
CA GLU A 13 2.55 -17.69 0.52
C GLU A 13 3.98 -17.51 1.03
N GLY A 14 4.14 -17.17 2.29
CA GLY A 14 5.42 -16.92 2.91
C GLY A 14 6.27 -15.76 2.36
N VAL A 15 7.41 -15.57 3.00
CA VAL A 15 8.36 -14.48 2.70
C VAL A 15 9.79 -14.97 2.85
N GLY A 16 10.69 -14.44 2.01
CA GLY A 16 12.11 -14.73 2.09
C GLY A 16 12.78 -13.96 3.23
N PHE A 17 13.83 -14.55 3.81
CA PHE A 17 14.71 -13.88 4.77
C PHE A 17 16.19 -14.01 4.36
N VAL A 18 17.04 -13.18 4.96
CA VAL A 18 18.49 -13.18 4.76
C VAL A 18 19.17 -13.29 6.11
N THR A 19 20.31 -13.98 6.19
CA THR A 19 21.05 -14.22 7.44
C THR A 19 22.21 -13.26 7.68
N ASP A 20 22.71 -12.57 6.65
CA ASP A 20 23.75 -11.54 6.77
C ASP A 20 23.11 -10.14 6.74
N PRO A 21 23.45 -9.22 7.67
CA PRO A 21 24.38 -9.38 8.81
C PRO A 21 23.78 -10.11 10.02
N TYR A 22 22.47 -10.34 10.02
CA TYR A 22 21.74 -11.18 10.98
C TYR A 22 20.43 -11.65 10.32
N PRO A 23 19.75 -12.70 10.82
CA PRO A 23 18.46 -13.13 10.29
C PRO A 23 17.39 -12.02 10.26
N HIS A 24 16.95 -11.62 9.07
CA HIS A 24 15.95 -10.57 8.87
C HIS A 24 15.15 -10.73 7.58
N ILE A 25 13.94 -10.14 7.54
CA ILE A 25 13.22 -9.88 6.28
C ILE A 25 13.68 -8.52 5.75
N PRO A 26 14.22 -8.44 4.52
CA PRO A 26 14.54 -7.18 3.88
C PRO A 26 13.28 -6.52 3.31
N ILE A 27 12.98 -5.29 3.76
CA ILE A 27 11.90 -4.45 3.23
C ILE A 27 12.53 -3.24 2.54
N GLY A 28 12.35 -3.11 1.24
CA GLY A 28 13.04 -2.13 0.40
C GLY A 28 14.45 -2.56 -0.04
N GLU A 29 15.26 -1.59 -0.45
CA GLU A 29 16.60 -1.80 -1.03
C GLU A 29 17.61 -0.74 -0.57
N GLU A 30 18.91 -1.08 -0.61
CA GLU A 30 19.99 -0.14 -0.29
C GLU A 30 20.43 0.72 -1.48
N GLY A 31 21.04 1.88 -1.18
CA GLY A 31 21.73 2.75 -2.14
C GLY A 31 20.90 3.95 -2.63
N ARG A 32 21.59 5.03 -3.03
CA ARG A 32 20.98 6.27 -3.57
C ARG A 32 19.84 6.87 -2.71
N GLY A 33 20.06 6.93 -1.40
CA GLY A 33 19.08 7.50 -0.46
C GLY A 33 17.84 6.63 -0.21
N ARG A 34 17.80 5.41 -0.77
CA ARG A 34 16.74 4.43 -0.48
C ARG A 34 16.89 3.86 0.92
N ARG A 35 15.76 3.44 1.49
CA ARG A 35 15.66 2.89 2.84
C ARG A 35 15.46 1.38 2.77
N LEU A 36 16.49 0.62 3.14
CA LEU A 36 16.33 -0.79 3.49
C LEU A 36 16.01 -0.89 4.99
N VAL A 37 14.88 -1.49 5.33
CA VAL A 37 14.56 -1.89 6.70
C VAL A 37 14.77 -3.39 6.85
N ARG A 38 15.47 -3.78 7.91
CA ARG A 38 15.76 -5.17 8.25
C ARG A 38 14.85 -5.59 9.40
N PHE A 39 13.73 -6.25 9.10
CA PHE A 39 12.80 -6.70 10.14
C PHE A 39 13.33 -7.99 10.80
N PRO A 40 13.67 -7.98 12.10
CA PRO A 40 14.50 -9.03 12.67
C PRO A 40 13.73 -10.32 12.95
N LEU A 41 14.39 -11.46 12.68
CA LEU A 41 13.97 -12.78 13.13
C LEU A 41 14.75 -13.18 14.38
N ALA A 42 14.12 -13.98 15.25
CA ALA A 42 14.85 -14.67 16.31
C ALA A 42 15.88 -15.62 15.70
N ALA A 43 17.13 -15.57 16.18
CA ALA A 43 18.20 -16.42 15.67
C ALA A 43 17.84 -17.92 15.69
N ARG A 44 17.32 -18.41 16.83
CA ARG A 44 16.87 -19.81 16.96
C ARG A 44 15.76 -20.18 16.00
N PHE A 45 14.85 -19.25 15.71
CA PHE A 45 13.79 -19.49 14.74
C PHE A 45 14.37 -19.55 13.33
N ALA A 46 15.32 -18.68 13.00
CA ALA A 46 15.99 -18.73 11.71
C ALA A 46 16.81 -20.02 11.52
N GLU A 47 17.45 -20.51 12.57
CA GLU A 47 18.18 -21.79 12.57
C GLU A 47 17.28 -23.01 12.40
N SER A 48 16.02 -22.93 12.86
CA SER A 48 15.06 -24.04 12.73
C SER A 48 14.37 -24.09 11.37
N LEU A 49 14.53 -23.06 10.52
CA LEU A 49 13.91 -23.03 9.20
C LEU A 49 14.71 -23.89 8.23
N GLU A 50 14.08 -24.93 7.68
CA GLU A 50 14.68 -25.82 6.68
C GLU A 50 14.86 -25.15 5.31
N SER A 51 14.20 -24.01 5.09
CA SER A 51 14.26 -23.24 3.85
C SER A 51 14.45 -21.75 4.15
N THR A 52 14.87 -20.98 3.15
CA THR A 52 14.98 -19.52 3.26
C THR A 52 13.62 -18.79 3.20
N ARG A 53 12.50 -19.51 3.41
CA ARG A 53 11.13 -18.99 3.35
C ARG A 53 10.39 -19.29 4.65
N ILE A 54 9.65 -18.29 5.12
CA ILE A 54 8.82 -18.39 6.32
C ILE A 54 7.37 -18.42 5.89
N GLU A 55 6.62 -19.48 6.22
CA GLU A 55 5.20 -19.62 5.84
C GLU A 55 4.25 -19.26 6.99
N ARG A 56 4.69 -19.46 8.23
CA ARG A 56 3.96 -19.14 9.46
C ARG A 56 4.93 -18.57 10.50
N ALA A 57 4.48 -17.57 11.25
CA ALA A 57 5.26 -16.99 12.34
C ALA A 57 4.35 -16.29 13.34
N SER A 58 4.89 -15.98 14.51
CA SER A 58 4.30 -15.03 15.44
C SER A 58 5.22 -13.81 15.59
N ILE A 59 4.64 -12.68 15.99
CA ILE A 59 5.40 -11.47 16.33
C ILE A 59 5.31 -11.26 17.83
N ILE A 60 6.46 -11.06 18.46
CA ILE A 60 6.56 -10.71 19.87
C ILE A 60 7.25 -9.37 20.05
N LYS A 61 6.91 -8.67 21.13
CA LYS A 61 7.63 -7.49 21.60
C LYS A 61 8.61 -7.90 22.69
N THR A 62 9.90 -7.64 22.49
CA THR A 62 10.94 -7.97 23.48
C THR A 62 10.79 -7.09 24.72
N ARG A 63 10.95 -7.67 25.91
CA ARG A 63 10.75 -6.97 27.19
C ARG A 63 11.76 -5.85 27.44
N GLN A 64 13.02 -6.05 27.06
CA GLN A 64 14.12 -5.13 27.41
C GLN A 64 14.17 -3.89 26.52
N LYS A 65 14.04 -4.05 25.20
CA LYS A 65 14.20 -2.95 24.23
C LYS A 65 12.91 -2.55 23.52
N GLY A 66 11.81 -3.26 23.77
CA GLY A 66 10.54 -3.05 23.08
C GLY A 66 10.59 -3.39 21.58
N THR A 67 11.68 -3.99 21.11
CA THR A 67 11.88 -4.38 19.70
C THR A 67 10.91 -5.48 19.32
N LEU A 68 10.28 -5.36 18.15
CA LEU A 68 9.46 -6.41 17.56
C LEU A 68 10.36 -7.46 16.90
N LEU A 69 10.03 -8.73 17.09
CA LEU A 69 10.81 -9.86 16.60
C LEU A 69 9.87 -10.92 16.04
N MET A 70 10.23 -11.51 14.89
CA MET A 70 9.57 -12.72 14.41
C MET A 70 10.08 -13.94 15.15
N VAL A 71 9.16 -14.81 15.54
CA VAL A 71 9.42 -16.09 16.19
C VAL A 71 8.58 -17.17 15.55
N GLU A 72 8.88 -18.42 15.90
CA GLU A 72 8.04 -19.57 15.58
C GLU A 72 6.58 -19.31 15.97
N GLU A 73 5.65 -19.84 15.16
CA GLU A 73 4.23 -19.68 15.42
C GLU A 73 3.87 -20.26 16.80
N LYS A 74 3.19 -19.45 17.61
CA LYS A 74 2.73 -19.84 18.95
C LYS A 74 1.24 -20.13 19.03
N ASP A 75 0.47 -19.58 18.08
CA ASP A 75 -0.98 -19.68 18.07
C ASP A 75 -1.46 -20.04 16.66
N PRO A 76 -1.83 -21.31 16.42
CA PRO A 76 -2.34 -21.75 15.14
C PRO A 76 -3.76 -21.22 14.84
N ALA A 77 -4.48 -20.72 15.85
CA ALA A 77 -5.80 -20.11 15.69
C ALA A 77 -5.72 -18.62 15.27
N ASP A 78 -4.53 -18.02 15.28
CA ASP A 78 -4.32 -16.63 14.87
C ASP A 78 -4.60 -16.44 13.38
N ARG A 79 -5.79 -15.91 13.08
CA ARG A 79 -6.32 -15.60 11.73
C ARG A 79 -5.80 -14.30 11.15
N ARG A 80 -4.81 -13.64 11.75
CA ARG A 80 -4.14 -12.51 11.11
C ARG A 80 -3.24 -12.99 9.98
N ALA A 81 -2.88 -12.05 9.10
CA ALA A 81 -1.86 -12.26 8.07
C ALA A 81 -0.71 -11.28 8.24
N LEU A 82 0.54 -11.75 8.17
CA LEU A 82 1.72 -10.92 7.98
C LEU A 82 2.01 -10.80 6.49
N VAL A 83 1.99 -9.59 5.95
CA VAL A 83 2.07 -9.38 4.50
C VAL A 83 3.21 -8.44 4.14
N HIS A 84 4.11 -8.90 3.26
CA HIS A 84 5.08 -8.03 2.58
C HIS A 84 4.43 -7.45 1.32
N LEU A 85 4.05 -6.18 1.39
CA LEU A 85 3.49 -5.41 0.27
C LEU A 85 4.62 -4.89 -0.61
N ALA A 86 4.89 -5.60 -1.71
CA ALA A 86 6.02 -5.38 -2.62
C ALA A 86 5.55 -5.26 -4.08
N VAL A 87 4.40 -4.61 -4.29
CA VAL A 87 3.80 -4.43 -5.63
C VAL A 87 4.55 -3.36 -6.40
N GLU A 88 5.18 -3.76 -7.51
CA GLU A 88 5.91 -2.85 -8.39
C GLU A 88 5.04 -1.76 -9.00
N ALA A 89 5.56 -0.55 -9.11
CA ALA A 89 4.99 0.54 -9.91
C ALA A 89 4.96 0.22 -11.43
N GLY A 90 4.28 1.04 -12.23
CA GLY A 90 4.51 1.10 -13.68
C GLY A 90 5.83 1.80 -14.00
N PHE A 91 6.40 1.64 -15.20
CA PHE A 91 7.72 2.18 -15.55
C PHE A 91 7.77 3.71 -15.40
N ARG A 92 8.75 4.24 -14.66
CA ARG A 92 8.82 5.67 -14.27
C ARG A 92 7.62 6.12 -13.45
N GLY A 93 7.15 5.24 -12.58
CA GLY A 93 6.01 5.47 -11.72
C GLY A 93 6.32 5.27 -10.25
N GLY A 94 5.25 5.32 -9.47
CA GLY A 94 5.21 4.98 -8.05
C GLY A 94 4.09 3.97 -7.78
N ALA A 95 4.07 3.47 -6.55
CA ALA A 95 2.97 2.71 -5.99
C ALA A 95 2.61 3.33 -4.64
N GLU A 96 1.31 3.39 -4.36
CA GLU A 96 0.77 4.04 -3.17
C GLU A 96 -0.29 3.13 -2.58
N TRP A 97 -0.11 2.74 -1.31
CA TRP A 97 -1.04 1.89 -0.58
C TRP A 97 -1.93 2.76 0.32
N THR A 98 -3.24 2.59 0.19
CA THR A 98 -4.25 3.34 0.91
C THR A 98 -5.38 2.42 1.36
N GLY A 99 -6.32 2.96 2.15
CA GLY A 99 -7.62 2.33 2.30
C GLY A 99 -8.44 2.38 1.00
N PRO A 100 -9.54 1.62 0.93
CA PRO A 100 -10.32 1.45 -0.29
C PRO A 100 -11.43 2.50 -0.44
N LYS A 101 -11.87 3.11 0.66
CA LYS A 101 -12.98 4.07 0.67
C LYS A 101 -12.45 5.47 0.39
N GLN A 102 -13.10 6.13 -0.56
CA GLN A 102 -12.91 7.55 -0.84
C GLN A 102 -13.57 8.38 0.27
N THR A 103 -12.92 9.48 0.64
CA THR A 103 -13.47 10.48 1.53
C THR A 103 -13.29 11.86 0.92
N ASP A 104 -14.32 12.69 0.97
CA ASP A 104 -14.19 14.09 0.61
C ASP A 104 -13.49 14.85 1.74
N VAL A 105 -12.35 15.44 1.44
CA VAL A 105 -11.61 16.28 2.38
C VAL A 105 -11.51 17.71 1.84
N PRO A 106 -11.39 18.73 2.71
CA PRO A 106 -11.13 20.10 2.27
C PRO A 106 -9.91 20.15 1.35
N CYS A 107 -10.00 20.90 0.25
CA CYS A 107 -8.85 21.12 -0.62
C CYS A 107 -7.66 21.68 0.19
N PRO A 108 -6.45 21.13 0.06
CA PRO A 108 -5.29 21.58 0.85
C PRO A 108 -4.90 23.04 0.58
N TYR A 109 -5.40 23.62 -0.52
CA TYR A 109 -5.18 24.99 -0.91
C TYR A 109 -6.28 25.95 -0.45
N GLN A 110 -7.31 25.51 0.29
CA GLN A 110 -8.38 26.40 0.75
C GLN A 110 -7.85 27.64 1.47
N GLY A 111 -8.22 28.83 0.99
CA GLY A 111 -7.77 30.10 1.55
C GLY A 111 -6.31 30.47 1.26
N ASP A 112 -5.59 29.68 0.44
CA ASP A 112 -4.22 30.00 0.03
C ASP A 112 -4.22 31.29 -0.80
N PRO A 113 -3.45 32.32 -0.39
CA PRO A 113 -3.38 33.58 -1.11
C PRO A 113 -2.57 33.55 -2.41
N ASN A 114 -1.92 32.42 -2.73
CA ASN A 114 -1.08 32.29 -3.90
C ASN A 114 -1.18 30.90 -4.55
N CYS A 115 -2.31 30.63 -5.20
CA CYS A 115 -2.59 29.35 -5.86
C CYS A 115 -1.93 29.15 -7.24
N LEU A 116 -0.81 29.82 -7.52
CA LEU A 116 -0.18 29.76 -8.85
C LEU A 116 0.29 28.36 -9.24
N SER A 117 0.70 27.53 -8.28
CA SER A 117 1.20 26.17 -8.50
C SER A 117 0.13 25.19 -8.96
N VAL A 118 -1.12 25.39 -8.53
CA VAL A 118 -2.26 24.52 -8.82
C VAL A 118 -3.28 25.17 -9.75
N ARG A 119 -2.93 26.29 -10.37
CA ARG A 119 -3.80 26.97 -11.32
C ARG A 119 -3.87 26.22 -12.66
N TRP A 120 -5.06 26.11 -13.21
CA TRP A 120 -5.27 25.87 -14.64
C TRP A 120 -6.35 26.79 -15.22
N GLU A 121 -6.25 27.04 -16.52
CA GLU A 121 -7.19 27.90 -17.24
C GLU A 121 -8.14 27.04 -18.06
N LYS A 122 -9.43 27.34 -17.95
CA LYS A 122 -10.50 26.69 -18.70
C LYS A 122 -11.61 27.69 -18.94
N ASP A 123 -12.12 27.78 -20.17
CA ASP A 123 -13.28 28.62 -20.53
C ASP A 123 -13.17 30.10 -20.07
N GLY A 124 -11.96 30.68 -20.12
CA GLY A 124 -11.69 32.05 -19.66
C GLY A 124 -11.72 32.25 -18.14
N GLY A 125 -11.81 31.17 -17.36
CA GLY A 125 -11.71 31.15 -15.91
C GLY A 125 -10.43 30.48 -15.42
N GLN A 126 -10.02 30.80 -14.20
CA GLN A 126 -8.93 30.13 -13.51
C GLN A 126 -9.47 29.22 -12.41
N TYR A 127 -8.95 28.01 -12.34
CA TYR A 127 -9.45 26.95 -11.48
C TYR A 127 -8.30 26.27 -10.74
N CYS A 128 -8.59 25.71 -9.58
CA CYS A 128 -7.70 24.81 -8.86
C CYS A 128 -7.66 23.46 -9.59
N ARG A 129 -6.45 22.92 -9.83
CA ARG A 129 -6.22 21.61 -10.47
C ARG A 129 -6.61 20.44 -9.58
N GLU A 130 -6.59 20.65 -8.27
CA GLU A 130 -6.86 19.59 -7.30
C GLU A 130 -8.36 19.41 -7.08
N CYS A 131 -9.09 20.48 -6.74
CA CYS A 131 -10.51 20.41 -6.41
C CYS A 131 -11.45 20.92 -7.51
N GLY A 132 -10.93 21.55 -8.56
CA GLY A 132 -11.75 22.13 -9.63
C GLY A 132 -12.48 23.43 -9.26
N THR A 133 -12.30 23.97 -8.05
CA THR A 133 -12.93 25.24 -7.64
C THR A 133 -12.37 26.42 -8.41
N ARG A 134 -13.23 27.39 -8.75
CA ARG A 134 -12.83 28.63 -9.43
C ARG A 134 -12.01 29.51 -8.47
N LEU A 135 -10.86 29.97 -8.93
CA LEU A 135 -10.00 30.88 -8.18
C LEU A 135 -10.56 32.32 -8.24
N ILE A 136 -10.39 33.05 -7.15
CA ILE A 136 -10.77 34.47 -7.05
C ILE A 136 -9.58 35.31 -7.51
N TYR A 137 -9.79 36.27 -8.40
CA TYR A 137 -8.75 37.20 -8.84
C TYR A 137 -8.97 38.58 -8.22
N GLU A 138 -8.11 38.96 -7.29
CA GLU A 138 -8.15 40.26 -6.59
C GLU A 138 -6.72 40.78 -6.42
N ASN A 139 -6.50 42.10 -6.40
CA ASN A 139 -5.17 42.69 -6.13
C ASN A 139 -4.01 42.06 -6.93
N PHE A 140 -4.25 41.72 -8.20
CA PHE A 140 -3.29 41.06 -9.11
C PHE A 140 -2.85 39.65 -8.69
N MET A 141 -3.58 38.99 -7.79
CA MET A 141 -3.31 37.65 -7.27
C MET A 141 -4.52 36.73 -7.40
N HIS A 142 -4.25 35.43 -7.49
CA HIS A 142 -5.28 34.39 -7.52
C HIS A 142 -5.34 33.67 -6.18
N PHE A 143 -6.49 33.76 -5.53
CA PHE A 143 -6.77 33.17 -4.22
C PHE A 143 -7.63 31.94 -4.38
N HIS A 144 -7.35 30.91 -3.59
CA HIS A 144 -8.30 29.84 -3.42
C HIS A 144 -9.41 30.29 -2.46
N PRO A 145 -10.69 30.15 -2.82
CA PRO A 145 -11.76 30.38 -1.86
C PRO A 145 -11.70 29.36 -0.71
N LYS A 146 -12.40 29.63 0.39
CA LYS A 146 -12.53 28.71 1.53
C LYS A 146 -13.59 27.62 1.27
N GLU A 147 -13.57 27.06 0.08
CA GLU A 147 -14.49 26.01 -0.38
C GLU A 147 -13.77 25.06 -1.34
N GLY A 148 -14.42 23.96 -1.71
CA GLY A 148 -13.88 22.93 -2.60
C GLY A 148 -13.32 21.73 -1.84
N THR A 149 -13.63 20.54 -2.34
CA THR A 149 -13.20 19.26 -1.78
C THR A 149 -12.34 18.50 -2.77
N VAL A 150 -11.45 17.67 -2.26
CA VAL A 150 -10.71 16.68 -3.04
C VAL A 150 -11.06 15.30 -2.52
N VAL A 151 -11.02 14.32 -3.42
CA VAL A 151 -11.16 12.92 -3.05
C VAL A 151 -9.83 12.45 -2.47
N ASP A 152 -9.86 11.99 -1.23
CA ASP A 152 -8.72 11.39 -0.55
C ASP A 152 -8.99 9.93 -0.19
N PHE A 153 -7.92 9.19 0.06
CA PHE A 153 -7.97 7.83 0.60
C PHE A 153 -7.13 7.78 1.86
N PRO A 154 -7.60 7.14 2.94
CA PRO A 154 -6.85 7.11 4.19
C PRO A 154 -5.50 6.44 3.97
N GLU A 155 -4.43 7.06 4.47
CA GLU A 155 -3.10 6.48 4.42
C GLU A 155 -3.07 5.11 5.12
N LEU A 156 -2.12 4.26 4.73
CA LEU A 156 -2.05 2.87 5.17
C LEU A 156 -2.07 2.71 6.71
N ASP A 157 -1.41 3.62 7.45
CA ASP A 157 -1.34 3.60 8.92
C ASP A 157 -2.68 3.89 9.60
N TYR A 158 -3.63 4.48 8.88
CA TYR A 158 -4.97 4.83 9.37
C TYR A 158 -6.06 3.86 8.89
N VAL A 159 -5.70 2.82 8.14
CA VAL A 159 -6.68 1.82 7.69
C VAL A 159 -7.03 0.87 8.85
N PRO A 160 -8.33 0.74 9.22
CA PRO A 160 -8.74 -0.20 10.25
C PRO A 160 -8.31 -1.63 9.91
N GLY A 161 -7.76 -2.33 10.92
CA GLY A 161 -7.29 -3.71 10.75
C GLY A 161 -5.87 -3.84 10.18
N VAL A 162 -5.20 -2.73 9.85
CA VAL A 162 -3.78 -2.72 9.47
C VAL A 162 -2.89 -2.37 10.66
N THR A 163 -1.75 -3.02 10.75
CA THR A 163 -0.64 -2.57 11.60
C THR A 163 0.64 -2.58 10.78
N VAL A 164 1.20 -1.40 10.49
CA VAL A 164 2.48 -1.29 9.78
C VAL A 164 3.62 -1.56 10.74
N LEU A 165 4.45 -2.54 10.40
CA LEU A 165 5.60 -2.97 11.20
C LEU A 165 6.90 -2.36 10.69
N ALA A 166 7.01 -2.20 9.37
CA ALA A 166 8.18 -1.65 8.71
C ALA A 166 7.79 -1.05 7.36
N MET A 167 8.50 0.00 6.95
CA MET A 167 8.41 0.57 5.61
C MET A 167 9.81 0.72 5.02
N GLY A 168 10.06 0.12 3.87
CA GLY A 168 11.26 0.29 3.06
C GLY A 168 10.97 1.06 1.77
N TRP A 169 12.00 1.25 0.95
CA TRP A 169 11.87 1.86 -0.37
C TRP A 169 12.57 1.04 -1.43
N ARG A 170 11.85 0.64 -2.48
CA ARG A 170 12.39 -0.13 -3.61
C ARG A 170 12.60 0.76 -4.83
N ALA A 171 13.68 0.53 -5.57
CA ALA A 171 13.92 1.19 -6.85
C ALA A 171 13.11 0.58 -7.99
N GLN A 172 12.92 1.39 -9.03
CA GLN A 172 12.56 0.90 -10.34
C GLN A 172 13.70 1.14 -11.36
N GLY A 173 14.01 0.10 -12.13
CA GLY A 173 15.04 0.11 -13.18
C GLY A 173 16.48 0.08 -12.66
N ASP A 174 17.45 0.14 -13.57
CA ASP A 174 18.88 0.07 -13.25
C ASP A 174 19.29 1.15 -12.25
N ALA A 175 19.60 0.70 -11.04
CA ALA A 175 19.99 1.52 -9.90
C ALA A 175 18.98 2.62 -9.50
N GLY A 176 17.67 2.46 -9.76
CA GLY A 176 16.64 3.37 -9.26
C GLY A 176 16.56 4.74 -9.94
N ARG A 177 17.04 4.86 -11.18
CA ARG A 177 16.91 6.10 -11.98
C ARG A 177 15.52 6.32 -12.57
N MET A 178 14.64 5.32 -12.45
CA MET A 178 13.37 5.29 -13.16
C MET A 178 12.19 5.25 -12.20
N GLY A 179 12.33 5.86 -11.02
CA GLY A 179 11.30 5.91 -10.00
C GLY A 179 11.60 5.00 -8.81
N GLY A 180 10.68 5.04 -7.86
CA GLY A 180 10.73 4.27 -6.63
C GLY A 180 9.39 4.29 -5.93
N HIS A 181 9.21 3.38 -5.01
CA HIS A 181 7.95 3.17 -4.32
C HIS A 181 8.21 2.53 -2.96
N PRO A 182 7.35 2.80 -1.98
CA PRO A 182 7.45 2.20 -0.67
C PRO A 182 7.11 0.70 -0.74
N GLU A 183 7.78 -0.06 0.12
CA GLU A 183 7.37 -1.41 0.48
C GLU A 183 6.98 -1.44 1.95
N TYR A 184 6.03 -2.29 2.30
CA TYR A 184 5.58 -2.39 3.68
C TYR A 184 5.60 -3.82 4.17
N LEU A 185 5.91 -4.00 5.44
CA LEU A 185 5.57 -5.21 6.18
C LEU A 185 4.42 -4.87 7.12
N VAL A 186 3.28 -5.53 6.96
CA VAL A 186 2.05 -5.20 7.69
C VAL A 186 1.43 -6.44 8.32
N ILE A 187 0.71 -6.26 9.42
CA ILE A 187 -0.27 -7.23 9.92
C ILE A 187 -1.64 -6.81 9.43
N LEU A 188 -2.41 -7.74 8.87
CA LEU A 188 -3.80 -7.57 8.48
C LEU A 188 -4.72 -8.39 9.40
N GLN A 189 -5.76 -7.75 9.92
CA GLN A 189 -6.87 -8.42 10.60
C GLN A 189 -7.86 -8.99 9.57
N PRO A 190 -8.58 -10.09 9.87
CA PRO A 190 -9.66 -10.57 9.01
C PRO A 190 -10.64 -9.45 8.62
N GLY A 191 -11.07 -9.44 7.35
CA GLY A 191 -11.94 -8.42 6.76
C GLY A 191 -11.21 -7.14 6.30
N THR A 192 -9.87 -7.13 6.33
CA THR A 192 -9.10 -5.95 5.89
C THR A 192 -9.05 -5.89 4.36
N LEU A 193 -9.37 -4.71 3.82
CA LEU A 193 -9.29 -4.39 2.40
C LEU A 193 -8.35 -3.20 2.21
N LEU A 194 -7.39 -3.35 1.30
CA LEU A 194 -6.45 -2.31 0.90
C LEU A 194 -6.54 -2.02 -0.57
N ARG A 195 -6.15 -0.81 -0.93
CA ARG A 195 -6.02 -0.35 -2.30
C ARG A 195 -4.57 -0.02 -2.58
N VAL A 196 -4.08 -0.40 -3.76
CA VAL A 196 -2.81 0.09 -4.30
C VAL A 196 -3.07 0.83 -5.60
N ARG A 197 -2.66 2.10 -5.65
CA ARG A 197 -2.59 2.88 -6.88
C ARG A 197 -1.18 2.77 -7.45
N ARG A 198 -1.08 2.47 -8.73
CA ARG A 198 0.18 2.37 -9.49
C ARG A 198 0.18 3.44 -10.57
N THR A 199 1.30 4.13 -10.74
CA THR A 199 1.47 5.16 -11.77
C THR A 199 2.60 4.78 -12.74
N GLY A 200 2.88 5.64 -13.72
CA GLY A 200 3.87 5.39 -14.78
C GLY A 200 3.30 4.58 -15.95
N ARG A 201 4.17 3.97 -16.75
CA ARG A 201 3.74 3.11 -17.87
C ARG A 201 3.41 1.70 -17.39
N LEU A 202 2.12 1.37 -17.41
CA LEU A 202 1.61 0.09 -16.93
C LEU A 202 1.44 -0.96 -18.02
N TYR A 203 1.61 -0.59 -19.30
CA TYR A 203 1.56 -1.50 -20.46
C TYR A 203 0.31 -2.38 -20.46
N GLY A 204 -0.86 -1.78 -20.24
CA GLY A 204 -2.15 -2.47 -20.19
C GLY A 204 -2.52 -3.06 -18.82
N ALA A 205 -1.60 -3.09 -17.85
CA ALA A 205 -1.94 -3.49 -16.49
C ALA A 205 -2.82 -2.44 -15.80
N PRO A 206 -3.75 -2.86 -14.92
CA PRO A 206 -4.65 -1.93 -14.24
C PRO A 206 -3.87 -0.97 -13.31
N PRO A 207 -4.25 0.32 -13.27
CA PRO A 207 -3.62 1.32 -12.41
C PRO A 207 -4.04 1.21 -10.95
N VAL A 208 -5.10 0.47 -10.65
CA VAL A 208 -5.59 0.25 -9.29
C VAL A 208 -5.80 -1.24 -9.10
N LYS A 209 -5.33 -1.75 -7.96
CA LYS A 209 -5.63 -3.10 -7.48
C LYS A 209 -6.03 -3.05 -6.01
N TYR A 210 -6.65 -4.12 -5.55
CA TYR A 210 -7.16 -4.32 -4.21
C TYR A 210 -6.55 -5.58 -3.62
N LEU A 211 -6.27 -5.53 -2.32
CA LEU A 211 -5.83 -6.66 -1.52
C LEU A 211 -6.88 -6.91 -0.44
N HIS A 212 -7.43 -8.11 -0.38
CA HIS A 212 -8.43 -8.49 0.62
C HIS A 212 -7.95 -9.69 1.42
N TRP A 213 -7.99 -9.57 2.74
CA TRP A 213 -7.73 -10.65 3.68
C TRP A 213 -9.01 -10.99 4.44
N ASP A 214 -9.58 -12.16 4.20
CA ASP A 214 -10.83 -12.60 4.84
C ASP A 214 -10.62 -13.36 6.16
N GLY A 215 -9.38 -13.68 6.53
CA GLY A 215 -9.02 -14.52 7.68
C GLY A 215 -8.52 -15.93 7.32
N GLU A 216 -8.67 -16.32 6.06
CA GLU A 216 -8.25 -17.62 5.51
C GLU A 216 -7.48 -17.47 4.20
N THR A 217 -7.97 -16.66 3.28
CA THR A 217 -7.43 -16.42 1.95
C THR A 217 -7.05 -14.95 1.73
N LEU A 218 -5.94 -14.75 1.03
CA LEU A 218 -5.46 -13.42 0.64
C LEU A 218 -5.63 -13.27 -0.88
N GLN A 219 -6.49 -12.35 -1.28
CA GLN A 219 -6.82 -12.11 -2.69
C GLN A 219 -6.18 -10.80 -3.14
N PHE A 220 -5.65 -10.75 -4.38
CA PHE A 220 -5.05 -9.54 -4.94
C PHE A 220 -5.39 -9.39 -6.43
N GLY A 221 -6.13 -8.35 -6.79
CA GLY A 221 -6.64 -8.16 -8.14
C GLY A 221 -7.29 -6.79 -8.36
N THR A 222 -7.95 -6.60 -9.50
CA THR A 222 -8.95 -5.54 -9.68
C THR A 222 -10.14 -5.76 -8.74
N TYR A 223 -11.03 -4.77 -8.64
CA TYR A 223 -12.17 -4.88 -7.73
C TYR A 223 -13.03 -6.11 -8.08
N ASP A 224 -13.37 -6.28 -9.37
CA ASP A 224 -14.19 -7.40 -9.84
C ASP A 224 -13.47 -8.76 -9.74
N GLU A 225 -12.14 -8.79 -9.78
CA GLU A 225 -11.38 -10.03 -9.53
C GLU A 225 -11.40 -10.44 -8.05
N VAL A 226 -11.48 -9.47 -7.13
CA VAL A 226 -11.52 -9.71 -5.68
C VAL A 226 -12.96 -9.95 -5.21
N PHE A 227 -13.91 -9.20 -5.77
CA PHE A 227 -15.34 -9.25 -5.48
C PHE A 227 -16.10 -9.47 -6.78
N PRO A 228 -16.09 -10.70 -7.34
CA PRO A 228 -16.78 -10.98 -8.59
C PRO A 228 -18.28 -10.70 -8.42
N PRO A 229 -18.94 -10.09 -9.42
CA PRO A 229 -20.37 -9.88 -9.36
C PRO A 229 -21.06 -11.23 -9.21
N SER A 230 -21.93 -11.35 -8.21
CA SER A 230 -22.82 -12.51 -8.11
C SER A 230 -23.76 -12.47 -9.31
N TYR A 231 -23.58 -13.39 -10.25
CA TYR A 231 -24.59 -13.63 -11.27
C TYR A 231 -25.77 -14.30 -10.57
N GLU A 232 -26.80 -13.52 -10.23
CA GLU A 232 -28.12 -14.10 -9.99
C GLU A 232 -28.62 -14.51 -11.37
N PRO A 233 -28.74 -15.81 -11.70
CA PRO A 233 -29.39 -16.18 -12.93
C PRO A 233 -30.80 -15.58 -12.86
N GLU A 234 -31.13 -14.68 -13.78
CA GLU A 234 -32.52 -14.35 -14.06
C GLU A 234 -33.22 -15.70 -14.21
N GLU A 235 -34.18 -15.98 -13.34
CA GLU A 235 -35.07 -17.13 -13.50
C GLU A 235 -35.75 -16.94 -14.85
N GLY A 236 -35.13 -17.50 -15.89
CA GLY A 236 -35.71 -17.56 -17.21
C GLY A 236 -36.99 -18.36 -17.07
N GLU A 237 -38.13 -17.68 -17.23
CA GLU A 237 -39.36 -18.37 -17.59
C GLU A 237 -39.03 -19.22 -18.82
N LEU A 238 -39.08 -20.54 -18.65
CA LEU A 238 -39.20 -21.46 -19.76
C LEU A 238 -40.52 -21.13 -20.46
N VAL A 239 -40.45 -20.38 -21.57
CA VAL A 239 -41.56 -20.22 -22.53
C VAL A 239 -41.22 -20.93 -23.82
#